data_AF-M2BIR8-F1
#
_entry.id   AF-M2BIR8-F1
#
_cell.length_a   1.000
_cell.length_b   1.000
_cell.length_c   1.000
_cell.angle_alpha   90.00
_cell.angle_beta   90.00
_cell.angle_gamma   90.00
#
_symmetry.space_group_name_H-M   'P 1'
#
loop_
_entity.id
_entity.type
_entity.pdbx_description
1 polymer ?
#
loop_
_entity_poly.entity_id
_entity_poly.type
_entity_poly.pdbx_seq_one_letter_code
_entity_poly.pdbx_strand_id
1 'polypeptide(L)'
;MNIKLNGQEIKLKLENEITIGDVLGNIEQECRNHKSTITQVIVNGKELTLKELDELFQDPHQMEINIELFTTSGEDIRILLKGLGDEFIKNSEEIEKIPIKVQTGSDVEIIKTIETFSINLAKLYETAKLFDIAEINEDLKLGEMTISEYQREISSNLDAIINAIEDTDTVEISDIAEYELAPLVKKLGNGLLSIKTGGE
;
A
#
# COMPACT_ATOMS: atom_id res chain seq x y z
N MET A 1 -14.05 -19.82 -21.75
CA MET A 1 -13.25 -19.22 -20.67
C MET A 1 -12.99 -20.22 -19.55
N ASN A 2 -11.75 -20.29 -19.04
CA ASN A 2 -11.35 -21.03 -17.84
C ASN A 2 -10.83 -20.01 -16.82
N ILE A 3 -11.33 -20.06 -15.58
CA ILE A 3 -10.91 -19.15 -14.51
C ILE A 3 -10.35 -19.96 -13.34
N LYS A 4 -9.18 -19.55 -12.85
CA LYS A 4 -8.59 -20.03 -11.61
C LYS A 4 -8.59 -18.92 -10.56
N LEU A 5 -8.96 -19.27 -9.34
CA LEU A 5 -8.84 -18.40 -8.17
C LEU A 5 -7.79 -19.00 -7.25
N ASN A 6 -6.71 -18.26 -6.97
CA ASN A 6 -5.55 -18.73 -6.19
C ASN A 6 -5.03 -20.10 -6.67
N GLY A 7 -4.97 -20.28 -8.00
CA GLY A 7 -4.51 -21.51 -8.66
C GLY A 7 -5.53 -22.65 -8.72
N GLN A 8 -6.72 -22.51 -8.12
CA GLN A 8 -7.78 -23.52 -8.18
C GLN A 8 -8.82 -23.17 -9.26
N GLU A 9 -9.13 -24.12 -10.15
CA GLU A 9 -10.20 -23.93 -11.13
C GLU A 9 -11.56 -23.80 -10.44
N ILE A 10 -12.29 -22.74 -10.77
CA ILE A 10 -13.62 -22.48 -10.23
C ILE A 10 -14.69 -22.80 -11.27
N LYS A 11 -15.81 -23.40 -10.82
CA LYS A 11 -16.97 -23.64 -11.67
C LYS A 11 -17.91 -22.45 -11.58
N LEU A 12 -18.02 -21.71 -12.68
CA LEU A 12 -18.91 -20.56 -12.79
C LEU A 12 -20.32 -21.00 -13.17
N LYS A 13 -21.33 -20.44 -12.51
CA LYS A 13 -22.71 -20.49 -12.96
C LYS A 13 -23.06 -19.11 -13.49
N LEU A 14 -23.04 -18.97 -14.80
CA LEU A 14 -23.41 -17.73 -15.47
C LEU A 14 -24.94 -17.67 -15.55
N GLU A 15 -25.51 -16.57 -15.07
CA GLU A 15 -26.95 -16.31 -15.08
C GLU A 15 -27.30 -15.22 -16.08
N ASN A 16 -26.70 -14.03 -15.94
CA ASN A 16 -27.03 -12.84 -16.73
C ASN A 16 -25.79 -12.11 -17.29
N GLU A 17 -24.59 -12.66 -17.08
CA GLU A 17 -23.32 -12.07 -17.48
C GLU A 17 -23.16 -12.09 -19.01
N ILE A 18 -22.80 -10.95 -19.58
CA ILE A 18 -22.59 -10.78 -21.01
C ILE A 18 -21.09 -10.66 -21.29
N THR A 19 -20.37 -9.87 -20.50
CA THR A 19 -18.94 -9.61 -20.70
C THR A 19 -18.07 -10.35 -19.68
N ILE A 20 -16.77 -10.41 -19.95
CA ILE A 20 -15.77 -10.86 -18.97
C ILE A 20 -15.80 -9.95 -17.74
N GLY A 21 -16.02 -8.64 -17.93
CA GLY A 21 -16.18 -7.68 -16.83
C GLY A 21 -17.33 -8.05 -15.87
N ASP A 22 -18.48 -8.48 -16.41
CA ASP A 22 -19.61 -8.94 -15.58
C ASP A 22 -19.22 -10.17 -14.72
N VAL A 23 -18.53 -11.13 -15.35
CA VAL A 23 -18.07 -12.35 -14.67
C VAL A 23 -17.07 -12.03 -13.57
N LEU A 24 -16.05 -11.23 -13.87
CA LEU A 24 -15.02 -10.85 -12.90
C LEU A 24 -15.59 -9.97 -11.79
N GLY A 25 -16.55 -9.09 -12.09
CA GLY A 25 -17.27 -8.29 -11.11
C GLY A 25 -18.05 -9.16 -10.10
N ASN A 26 -18.71 -10.21 -10.59
CA ASN A 26 -19.42 -11.15 -9.71
C ASN A 26 -18.46 -11.96 -8.83
N ILE A 27 -17.32 -12.39 -9.37
CA ILE A 27 -16.28 -13.08 -8.58
C ILE A 27 -15.71 -12.13 -7.51
N GLU A 28 -15.39 -10.90 -7.87
CA GLU A 28 -14.91 -9.89 -6.91
C GLU A 28 -15.92 -9.64 -5.80
N GLN A 29 -17.21 -9.52 -6.14
CA GLN A 29 -18.26 -9.34 -5.15
C GLN A 29 -18.33 -10.54 -4.18
N GLU A 30 -18.17 -11.76 -4.68
CA GLU A 30 -18.15 -12.95 -3.84
C GLU A 30 -16.88 -13.04 -2.98
N CYS A 31 -15.73 -12.62 -3.49
CA CYS A 31 -14.51 -12.45 -2.69
C CYS A 31 -14.73 -11.45 -1.56
N ARG A 32 -15.36 -10.31 -1.83
CA ARG A 32 -15.66 -9.27 -0.84
C ARG A 32 -16.61 -9.76 0.26
N ASN A 33 -17.60 -10.58 -0.09
CA ASN A 33 -18.48 -11.25 0.88
C ASN A 33 -17.67 -12.12 1.87
N HIS A 34 -16.53 -12.64 1.43
CA HIS A 34 -15.58 -13.43 2.22
C HIS A 34 -14.35 -12.65 2.70
N LYS A 35 -14.45 -11.31 2.79
CA LYS A 35 -13.38 -10.44 3.29
C LYS A 35 -12.06 -10.62 2.54
N SER A 36 -12.14 -10.76 1.23
CA SER A 36 -11.01 -10.83 0.31
C SER A 36 -11.29 -9.97 -0.92
N THR A 37 -10.24 -9.59 -1.65
CA THR A 37 -10.37 -8.82 -2.90
C THR A 37 -9.33 -9.31 -3.90
N ILE A 38 -9.65 -9.24 -5.19
CA ILE A 38 -8.73 -9.59 -6.27
C ILE A 38 -7.70 -8.47 -6.41
N THR A 39 -6.43 -8.82 -6.27
CA THR A 39 -5.30 -7.88 -6.37
C THR A 39 -4.45 -8.10 -7.61
N GLN A 40 -4.60 -9.24 -8.28
CA GLN A 40 -3.90 -9.52 -9.54
C GLN A 40 -4.76 -10.34 -10.49
N VAL A 41 -4.67 -9.99 -11.77
CA VAL A 41 -5.33 -10.68 -12.89
C VAL A 41 -4.27 -11.03 -13.93
N ILE A 42 -4.09 -12.32 -14.19
CA ILE A 42 -3.20 -12.84 -15.24
C ILE A 42 -4.06 -13.47 -16.33
N VAL A 43 -3.83 -13.08 -17.57
CA VAL A 43 -4.56 -13.58 -18.73
C VAL A 43 -3.62 -14.30 -19.66
N ASN A 44 -3.92 -15.58 -19.94
CA ASN A 44 -3.10 -16.46 -20.78
C ASN A 44 -1.61 -16.46 -20.37
N GLY A 45 -1.35 -16.42 -19.06
CA GLY A 45 0.00 -16.40 -18.49
C GLY A 45 0.71 -15.04 -18.52
N LYS A 46 0.04 -13.96 -18.92
CA LYS A 46 0.59 -12.59 -18.94
C LYS A 46 -0.20 -11.67 -18.02
N GLU A 47 0.50 -10.88 -17.22
CA GLU A 47 -0.10 -9.75 -16.49
C GLU A 47 -0.46 -8.63 -17.46
N LEU A 48 -1.67 -8.08 -17.30
CA LEU A 48 -2.19 -7.04 -18.17
C LEU A 48 -1.91 -5.65 -17.60
N THR A 49 -1.66 -4.70 -18.49
CA THR A 49 -1.74 -3.27 -18.15
C THR A 49 -3.18 -2.86 -17.85
N LEU A 50 -3.38 -1.73 -17.16
CA LEU A 50 -4.73 -1.19 -16.87
C LEU A 50 -5.58 -1.04 -18.15
N LYS A 51 -4.96 -0.57 -19.24
CA LYS A 51 -5.65 -0.43 -20.53
C LYS A 51 -6.04 -1.78 -21.14
N GLU A 52 -5.14 -2.75 -21.13
CA GLU A 52 -5.46 -4.11 -21.62
C GLU A 52 -6.55 -4.78 -20.76
N LEU A 53 -6.59 -4.48 -19.47
CA LEU A 53 -7.63 -4.96 -18.56
C LEU A 53 -9.00 -4.31 -18.85
N ASP A 54 -9.04 -2.99 -19.09
CA ASP A 54 -10.26 -2.29 -19.47
C ASP A 54 -10.83 -2.82 -20.79
N GLU A 55 -9.96 -3.07 -21.77
CA GLU A 55 -10.34 -3.67 -23.06
C GLU A 55 -10.91 -5.09 -22.84
N LEU A 56 -10.26 -5.92 -22.02
CA LEU A 56 -10.74 -7.26 -21.68
C LEU A 56 -12.13 -7.23 -21.03
N PHE A 57 -12.42 -6.26 -20.17
CA PHE A 57 -13.72 -6.20 -19.49
C PHE A 57 -14.90 -6.00 -20.45
N GLN A 58 -14.66 -5.50 -21.65
CA GLN A 58 -15.68 -5.34 -22.68
C GLN A 58 -15.87 -6.59 -23.55
N ASP A 59 -14.94 -7.54 -23.49
CA ASP A 59 -14.98 -8.74 -24.32
C ASP A 59 -16.11 -9.70 -23.90
N PRO A 60 -16.69 -10.47 -24.85
CA PRO A 60 -17.71 -11.47 -24.54
C PRO A 60 -17.17 -12.61 -23.66
N HIS A 61 -17.94 -13.03 -22.66
CA HIS A 61 -17.52 -14.12 -21.75
C HIS A 61 -17.36 -15.49 -22.44
N GLN A 62 -17.90 -15.68 -23.65
CA GLN A 62 -17.79 -16.94 -24.39
C GLN A 62 -16.41 -17.15 -25.02
N MET A 63 -15.51 -16.16 -24.96
CA MET A 63 -14.17 -16.30 -25.51
C MET A 63 -13.38 -17.46 -24.88
N GLU A 64 -12.50 -18.05 -25.68
CA GLU A 64 -11.54 -19.05 -25.20
C GLU A 64 -10.31 -18.34 -24.65
N ILE A 65 -10.33 -18.16 -23.33
CA ILE A 65 -9.34 -17.40 -22.55
C ILE A 65 -9.12 -18.11 -21.21
N ASN A 66 -7.87 -18.10 -20.73
CA ASN A 66 -7.50 -18.52 -19.39
C ASN A 66 -7.25 -17.29 -18.52
N ILE A 67 -7.94 -17.18 -17.39
CA ILE A 67 -7.78 -16.10 -16.41
C ILE A 67 -7.35 -16.70 -15.07
N GLU A 68 -6.30 -16.17 -14.49
CA GLU A 68 -5.86 -16.49 -13.13
C GLU A 68 -6.01 -15.25 -12.25
N LEU A 69 -6.76 -15.42 -11.17
CA LEU A 69 -7.09 -14.39 -10.20
C LEU A 69 -6.37 -14.71 -8.90
N PHE A 70 -5.71 -13.71 -8.33
CA PHE A 70 -5.09 -13.82 -7.01
C PHE A 70 -5.78 -12.86 -6.06
N THR A 71 -6.11 -13.36 -4.87
CA THR A 71 -6.81 -12.59 -3.86
C THR A 71 -5.92 -12.28 -2.69
N THR A 72 -6.18 -11.14 -2.06
CA THR A 72 -5.64 -10.78 -0.76
C THR A 72 -6.79 -10.74 0.24
N SER A 73 -6.63 -11.40 1.39
CA SER A 73 -7.62 -11.39 2.47
C SER A 73 -7.45 -10.21 3.41
N GLY A 74 -8.46 -9.92 4.21
CA GLY A 74 -8.38 -8.95 5.29
C GLY A 74 -7.26 -9.26 6.30
N GLU A 75 -6.95 -10.54 6.52
CA GLU A 75 -5.83 -10.94 7.38
C GLU A 75 -4.48 -10.64 6.73
N ASP A 76 -4.33 -10.94 5.43
CA ASP A 76 -3.10 -10.62 4.68
C ASP A 76 -2.82 -9.11 4.68
N ILE A 77 -3.88 -8.29 4.58
CA ILE A 77 -3.77 -6.82 4.67
C ILE A 77 -3.26 -6.40 6.04
N ARG A 78 -3.79 -6.98 7.14
CA ARG A 78 -3.33 -6.66 8.50
C ARG A 78 -1.89 -7.09 8.74
N ILE A 79 -1.47 -8.23 8.20
CA ILE A 79 -0.08 -8.70 8.23
C ILE A 79 0.82 -7.73 7.46
N LEU A 80 0.40 -7.28 6.27
CA LEU A 80 1.14 -6.31 5.46
C LEU A 80 1.30 -4.98 6.21
N LEU A 81 0.24 -4.48 6.86
CA LEU A 81 0.29 -3.25 7.68
C LEU A 81 1.26 -3.38 8.86
N LYS A 82 1.26 -4.52 9.57
CA LYS A 82 2.25 -4.78 10.64
C LYS A 82 3.68 -4.78 10.07
N GLY A 83 3.90 -5.45 8.92
CA GLY A 83 5.20 -5.45 8.25
C GLY A 83 5.68 -4.05 7.84
N LEU A 84 4.76 -3.21 7.35
CA LEU A 84 5.04 -1.79 7.10
C LEU A 84 5.38 -1.04 8.41
N GLY A 85 4.77 -1.40 9.53
CA GLY A 85 5.10 -0.88 10.85
C GLY A 85 6.58 -1.07 11.21
N ASP A 86 7.11 -2.27 11.00
CA ASP A 86 8.54 -2.56 11.19
C ASP A 86 9.43 -1.74 10.25
N GLU A 87 9.04 -1.61 8.98
CA GLU A 87 9.78 -0.81 8.00
C GLU A 87 9.79 0.69 8.36
N PHE A 88 8.68 1.23 8.86
CA PHE A 88 8.65 2.62 9.33
C PHE A 88 9.52 2.84 10.57
N ILE A 89 9.59 1.87 11.49
CA ILE A 89 10.53 1.97 12.62
C ILE A 89 11.98 2.04 12.10
N LYS A 90 12.36 1.20 11.14
CA LYS A 90 13.68 1.28 10.50
C LYS A 90 13.89 2.60 9.75
N ASN A 91 12.87 3.09 9.04
CA ASN A 91 12.95 4.39 8.37
C ASN A 91 13.17 5.52 9.36
N SER A 92 12.49 5.52 10.50
CA SER A 92 12.72 6.49 11.58
C SER A 92 14.18 6.47 12.03
N GLU A 93 14.76 5.29 12.29
CA GLU A 93 16.16 5.18 12.72
C GLU A 93 17.15 5.69 11.66
N GLU A 94 16.82 5.56 10.37
CA GLU A 94 17.64 6.10 9.28
C GLU A 94 17.47 7.61 9.08
N ILE A 95 16.27 8.13 9.34
CA ILE A 95 15.97 9.56 9.32
C ILE A 95 16.68 10.27 10.49
N GLU A 96 16.72 9.66 11.69
CA GLU A 96 17.49 10.18 12.84
C GLU A 96 18.99 10.35 12.54
N LYS A 97 19.52 9.66 11.51
CA LYS A 97 20.92 9.76 11.09
C LYS A 97 21.16 10.85 10.04
N ILE A 98 20.12 11.50 9.51
CA ILE A 98 20.26 12.56 8.51
C ILE A 98 21.17 13.71 8.98
N PRO A 99 21.08 14.23 10.22
CA PRO A 99 21.98 15.27 10.69
C PRO A 99 23.47 14.92 10.55
N ILE A 100 23.84 13.65 10.80
CA ILE A 100 25.21 13.15 10.63
C ILE A 100 25.58 13.12 9.15
N LYS A 101 24.69 12.63 8.28
CA LYS A 101 24.90 12.53 6.82
C LYS A 101 25.06 13.91 6.18
N VAL A 102 24.32 14.90 6.66
CA VAL A 102 24.43 16.31 6.24
C VAL A 102 25.83 16.85 6.57
N GLN A 103 26.31 16.62 7.79
CA GLN A 103 27.65 17.07 8.21
C GLN A 103 28.80 16.42 7.41
N THR A 104 28.60 15.21 6.90
CA THR A 104 29.59 14.52 6.06
C THR A 104 29.46 14.81 4.57
N GLY A 105 28.48 15.63 4.15
CA GLY A 105 28.22 15.95 2.74
C GLY A 105 27.67 14.77 1.94
N SER A 106 26.97 13.84 2.59
CA SER A 106 26.45 12.60 1.99
C SER A 106 25.05 12.79 1.40
N ASP A 107 24.85 13.78 0.52
CA ASP A 107 23.54 14.16 -0.03
C ASP A 107 22.80 12.98 -0.69
N VAL A 108 23.56 12.12 -1.38
CA VAL A 108 23.03 10.89 -2.01
C VAL A 108 22.40 9.94 -0.98
N GLU A 109 22.97 9.84 0.22
CA GLU A 109 22.43 8.97 1.27
C GLU A 109 21.17 9.56 1.90
N ILE A 110 21.10 10.89 2.04
CA ILE A 110 19.91 11.59 2.52
C ILE A 110 18.75 11.35 1.55
N ILE A 111 18.98 11.59 0.26
CA ILE A 111 17.96 11.39 -0.79
C ILE A 111 17.47 9.94 -0.79
N LYS A 112 18.37 8.96 -0.69
CA LYS A 112 18.00 7.53 -0.62
C LYS A 112 17.16 7.20 0.62
N THR A 113 17.47 7.80 1.77
CA THR A 113 16.68 7.63 2.99
C THR A 113 15.26 8.14 2.78
N ILE A 114 15.11 9.35 2.22
CA ILE A 114 13.80 9.94 1.92
C ILE A 114 13.05 9.15 0.85
N GLU A 115 13.72 8.68 -0.21
CA GLU A 115 13.12 7.86 -1.27
C GLU A 115 12.57 6.54 -0.70
N THR A 116 13.37 5.83 0.08
CA THR A 116 12.96 4.55 0.70
C THR A 116 11.73 4.74 1.59
N PHE A 117 11.74 5.80 2.41
CA PHE A 117 10.60 6.15 3.25
C PHE A 117 9.36 6.49 2.41
N SER A 118 9.52 7.26 1.34
CA SER A 118 8.43 7.66 0.44
C SER A 118 7.79 6.46 -0.27
N ILE A 119 8.60 5.46 -0.67
CA ILE A 119 8.11 4.21 -1.24
C ILE A 119 7.25 3.45 -0.22
N ASN A 120 7.66 3.41 1.05
CA ASN A 120 6.88 2.74 2.11
C ASN A 120 5.59 3.50 2.43
N LEU A 121 5.58 4.84 2.38
CA LEU A 121 4.36 5.64 2.48
C LEU A 121 3.38 5.34 1.35
N ALA A 122 3.85 5.28 0.10
CA ALA A 122 3.01 4.95 -1.03
C ALA A 122 2.33 3.58 -0.85
N LYS A 123 3.10 2.57 -0.43
CA LYS A 123 2.57 1.24 -0.10
C LYS A 123 1.54 1.28 1.03
N LEU A 124 1.77 2.07 2.08
CA LEU A 124 0.80 2.25 3.16
C LEU A 124 -0.52 2.82 2.62
N TYR A 125 -0.47 3.88 1.81
CA TYR A 125 -1.68 4.51 1.28
C TYR A 125 -2.42 3.62 0.27
N GLU A 126 -1.70 2.84 -0.53
CA GLU A 126 -2.31 1.81 -1.39
C GLU A 126 -3.01 0.75 -0.56
N THR A 127 -2.37 0.26 0.50
CA THR A 127 -2.93 -0.71 1.43
C THR A 127 -4.14 -0.13 2.18
N ALA A 128 -4.11 1.16 2.52
CA ALA A 128 -5.19 1.85 3.21
C ALA A 128 -6.51 1.86 2.44
N LYS A 129 -6.46 1.79 1.10
CA LYS A 129 -7.65 1.66 0.24
C LYS A 129 -8.40 0.33 0.44
N LEU A 130 -7.78 -0.64 1.10
CA LEU A 130 -8.33 -1.98 1.35
C LEU A 130 -8.79 -2.17 2.81
N PHE A 131 -8.94 -1.08 3.57
CA PHE A 131 -9.33 -1.14 4.99
C PHE A 131 -10.72 -1.76 5.21
N ASP A 132 -11.64 -1.57 4.28
CA ASP A 132 -12.95 -2.21 4.29
C ASP A 132 -12.85 -3.74 4.26
N ILE A 133 -11.94 -4.29 3.46
CA ILE A 133 -11.64 -5.73 3.40
C ILE A 133 -11.03 -6.23 4.72
N ALA A 134 -10.15 -5.42 5.31
CA ALA A 134 -9.49 -5.72 6.59
C ALA A 134 -10.32 -5.41 7.83
N GLU A 135 -11.56 -4.92 7.65
CA GLU A 135 -12.45 -4.48 8.73
C GLU A 135 -11.81 -3.43 9.66
N ILE A 136 -10.96 -2.58 9.08
CA ILE A 136 -10.33 -1.46 9.76
C ILE A 136 -11.20 -0.22 9.54
N ASN A 137 -11.47 0.53 10.62
CA ASN A 137 -12.18 1.79 10.54
C ASN A 137 -11.26 2.87 9.92
N GLU A 138 -11.77 3.68 8.99
CA GLU A 138 -11.03 4.82 8.42
C GLU A 138 -10.60 5.85 9.47
N ASP A 139 -11.38 6.00 10.55
CA ASP A 139 -11.08 6.85 11.70
C ASP A 139 -10.19 6.14 12.76
N LEU A 140 -9.63 4.96 12.43
CA LEU A 140 -8.72 4.27 13.34
C LEU A 140 -7.54 5.17 13.67
N LYS A 141 -7.35 5.41 14.97
CA LYS A 141 -6.18 6.10 15.48
C LYS A 141 -5.02 5.12 15.66
N LEU A 142 -3.90 5.44 15.02
CA LEU A 142 -2.61 4.77 15.18
C LEU A 142 -1.80 5.55 16.22
N GLY A 143 -2.06 5.25 17.49
CA GLY A 143 -1.67 6.11 18.60
C GLY A 143 -2.67 7.26 18.79
N GLU A 144 -2.24 8.50 18.57
CA GLU A 144 -3.09 9.68 18.77
C GLU A 144 -3.73 10.22 17.48
N MET A 145 -3.16 9.83 16.33
CA MET A 145 -3.48 10.37 15.01
C MET A 145 -4.07 9.30 14.09
N THR A 146 -4.94 9.72 13.19
CA THR A 146 -5.43 8.94 12.05
C THR A 146 -4.40 8.91 10.93
N ILE A 147 -4.55 8.00 9.95
CA ILE A 147 -3.65 7.93 8.79
C ILE A 147 -3.66 9.23 7.98
N SER A 148 -4.82 9.87 7.84
CA SER A 148 -4.93 11.15 7.11
C SER A 148 -4.19 12.28 7.83
N GLU A 149 -4.23 12.31 9.16
CA GLU A 149 -3.43 13.25 9.96
C GLU A 149 -1.93 12.95 9.79
N TYR A 150 -1.49 11.69 9.90
CA TYR A 150 -0.09 11.34 9.63
C TYR A 150 0.35 11.76 8.23
N GLN A 151 -0.48 11.52 7.21
CA GLN A 151 -0.20 11.91 5.84
C GLN A 151 0.04 13.41 5.72
N ARG A 152 -0.81 14.24 6.33
CA ARG A 152 -0.68 15.68 6.28
C ARG A 152 0.62 16.15 6.93
N GLU A 153 0.90 15.70 8.15
CA GLU A 153 2.10 16.14 8.88
C GLU A 153 3.39 15.63 8.22
N ILE A 154 3.42 14.38 7.76
CA ILE A 154 4.57 13.81 7.05
C ILE A 154 4.81 14.56 5.73
N SER A 155 3.77 14.85 4.95
CA SER A 155 3.94 15.57 3.68
C SER A 155 4.49 16.97 3.92
N SER A 156 3.99 17.67 4.95
CA SER A 156 4.52 18.98 5.35
C SER A 156 6.01 18.93 5.70
N ASN A 157 6.44 17.91 6.45
CA ASN A 157 7.84 17.73 6.82
C ASN A 157 8.72 17.40 5.61
N LEU A 158 8.23 16.56 4.69
CA LEU A 158 8.94 16.24 3.46
C LEU A 158 9.11 17.47 2.56
N ASP A 159 8.06 18.27 2.39
CA ASP A 159 8.11 19.52 1.62
C ASP A 159 9.12 20.50 2.25
N ALA A 160 9.13 20.63 3.58
CA ALA A 160 10.08 21.48 4.29
C ALA A 160 11.53 21.00 4.12
N ILE A 161 11.80 19.69 4.20
CA ILE A 161 13.13 19.12 3.92
C ILE A 161 13.56 19.39 2.47
N ILE A 162 12.66 19.23 1.49
CA ILE A 162 12.98 19.49 0.08
C ILE A 162 13.36 20.96 -0.13
N ASN A 163 12.58 21.90 0.42
CA ASN A 163 12.90 23.33 0.34
C ASN A 163 14.25 23.65 1.00
N ALA A 164 14.52 23.09 2.17
CA ALA A 164 15.79 23.29 2.87
C ALA A 164 16.99 22.69 2.10
N ILE A 165 16.80 21.59 1.36
CA ILE A 165 17.81 21.06 0.43
C ILE A 165 18.09 22.05 -0.71
N GLU A 166 17.04 22.63 -1.32
CA GLU A 166 17.19 23.61 -2.39
C GLU A 166 17.93 24.88 -1.92
N ASP A 167 17.65 25.32 -0.69
CA ASP A 167 18.31 26.47 -0.06
C ASP A 167 19.67 26.13 0.57
N THR A 168 20.09 24.86 0.53
CA THR A 168 21.31 24.35 1.18
C THR A 168 21.33 24.62 2.70
N ASP A 169 20.15 24.70 3.33
CA ASP A 169 19.99 24.90 4.77
C ASP A 169 20.16 23.58 5.53
N THR A 170 21.42 23.26 5.81
CA THR A 170 21.81 22.05 6.55
C THR A 170 21.26 21.99 7.98
N VAL A 171 20.97 23.14 8.61
CA VAL A 171 20.46 23.19 9.98
C VAL A 171 18.99 22.81 9.97
N GLU A 172 18.22 23.43 9.08
CA GLU A 172 16.78 23.14 8.93
C GLU A 172 16.52 21.68 8.52
N ILE A 173 17.30 21.13 7.57
CA ILE A 173 17.21 19.69 7.21
C ILE A 173 17.40 18.80 8.45
N SER A 174 18.39 19.14 9.29
CA SER A 174 18.74 18.35 10.46
C SER A 174 17.64 18.42 11.52
N ASP A 175 17.16 19.62 11.81
CA ASP A 175 16.14 19.86 12.83
C ASP A 175 14.82 19.17 12.48
N ILE A 176 14.34 19.32 11.23
CA ILE A 176 13.11 18.65 10.77
C ILE A 176 13.27 17.14 10.82
N ALA A 177 14.39 16.60 10.35
CA ALA A 177 14.62 15.16 10.34
C ALA A 177 14.63 14.57 11.77
N GLU A 178 15.38 15.18 12.69
CA GLU A 178 15.59 14.66 14.05
C GLU A 178 14.39 14.87 14.97
N TYR A 179 13.82 16.07 14.99
CA TYR A 179 12.83 16.44 15.99
C TYR A 179 11.37 16.33 15.53
N GLU A 180 11.13 16.32 14.22
CA GLU A 180 9.78 16.30 13.67
C GLU A 180 9.48 15.00 12.93
N LEU A 181 10.21 14.71 11.85
CA LEU A 181 9.90 13.60 10.96
C LEU A 181 10.19 12.24 11.59
N ALA A 182 11.40 11.98 12.09
CA ALA A 182 11.71 10.68 12.67
C ALA A 182 10.76 10.27 13.81
N PRO A 183 10.50 11.11 14.84
CA PRO A 183 9.57 10.76 15.91
C PRO A 183 8.16 10.48 15.39
N LEU A 184 7.70 11.22 14.40
CA LEU A 184 6.39 11.02 13.77
C LEU A 184 6.30 9.68 13.04
N VAL A 185 7.33 9.35 12.24
CA VAL A 185 7.41 8.06 11.52
C VAL A 185 7.49 6.89 12.51
N LYS A 186 8.21 7.04 13.62
CA LYS A 186 8.26 6.03 14.68
C LYS A 186 6.89 5.79 15.33
N LYS A 187 6.14 6.87 15.59
CA LYS A 187 4.78 6.77 16.14
C LYS A 187 3.85 6.05 15.16
N LEU A 188 3.93 6.38 13.87
CA LEU A 188 3.19 5.68 12.82
C LEU A 188 3.53 4.18 12.80
N GLY A 189 4.82 3.84 12.79
CA GLY A 189 5.27 2.45 12.78
C GLY A 189 4.74 1.65 13.98
N ASN A 190 4.88 2.19 15.19
CA ASN A 190 4.33 1.56 16.40
C ASN A 190 2.80 1.45 16.37
N GLY A 191 2.12 2.45 15.83
CA GLY A 191 0.66 2.43 15.68
C GLY A 191 0.21 1.32 14.74
N LEU A 192 0.90 1.11 13.61
CA LEU A 192 0.61 0.02 12.68
C LEU A 192 0.84 -1.36 13.31
N LEU A 193 1.90 -1.52 14.12
CA LEU A 193 2.14 -2.77 14.86
C LEU A 193 1.04 -3.10 15.88
N SER A 194 0.29 -2.09 16.34
CA SER A 194 -0.81 -2.27 17.30
C SER A 194 -2.13 -2.77 16.67
N ILE A 195 -2.21 -2.82 15.34
CA ILE A 195 -3.39 -3.35 14.64
C ILE A 195 -3.55 -4.83 14.99
N LYS A 196 -4.72 -5.25 15.45
CA LYS A 196 -4.98 -6.64 15.82
C LYS A 196 -5.04 -7.54 14.61
N THR A 197 -4.34 -8.68 14.64
CA THR A 197 -4.50 -9.77 13.66
C THR A 197 -5.53 -10.78 14.17
N GLY A 198 -6.23 -11.50 13.29
CA GLY A 198 -7.35 -12.39 13.66
C GLY A 198 -7.01 -13.58 14.56
N GLY A 199 -5.73 -13.74 14.94
CA GLY A 199 -5.23 -14.76 15.88
C GLY A 199 -4.83 -14.25 17.27
N GLU A 200 -5.08 -12.97 17.60
CA GLU A 200 -4.72 -12.31 18.88
C GLU A 200 -5.94 -11.93 19.74
#